data_AF-A0A210QKE2-F1
#
_entry.id   AF-A0A210QKE2-F1
#
_cell.length_a   1.000
_cell.length_b   1.000
_cell.length_c   1.000
_cell.angle_alpha   90.00
_cell.angle_beta   90.00
_cell.angle_gamma   90.00
#
_symmetry.space_group_name_H-M   'P 1'
#
loop_
_entity.id
_entity.type
_entity.pdbx_description
1 polymer ?
#
loop_
_entity_poly.entity_id
_entity_poly.type
_entity_poly.pdbx_seq_one_letter_code
_entity_poly.pdbx_strand_id
1 'polypeptide(L)'
;MRTWNLRGSDLDMHGGCHASMCPTRTMSTSQPEIDTMTRSIRCYTCENEQSNTMCVGEHNLLECATDMDTCQTIIDFSDATETMSIIKTCSMNSSCALQKQEHADIPCDTHNKRWMCIHCCHSDGCNINAASDVWAVNSVLTVTAAGMIVSRFYRLHWG
;
A
#
# COMPACT_ATOMS: atom_id res chain seq x y z
N MET A 1 -35.71 -9.93 28.55
CA MET A 1 -34.97 -11.05 29.18
C MET A 1 -33.51 -10.67 29.27
N ARG A 2 -33.01 -10.65 30.51
CA ARG A 2 -31.64 -10.74 31.06
C ARG A 2 -30.52 -9.87 30.47
N THR A 3 -30.32 -8.76 31.18
CA THR A 3 -29.05 -8.10 31.48
C THR A 3 -28.05 -9.06 32.16
N TRP A 4 -26.76 -8.89 31.87
CA TRP A 4 -25.67 -9.53 32.62
C TRP A 4 -25.08 -8.55 33.62
N ASN A 5 -25.03 -8.99 34.88
CA ASN A 5 -24.57 -8.26 36.04
C ASN A 5 -23.31 -8.95 36.57
N LEU A 6 -22.30 -8.17 36.94
CA LEU A 6 -21.04 -8.63 37.55
C LEU A 6 -21.30 -9.17 38.96
N ARG A 7 -20.72 -10.33 39.31
CA ARG A 7 -20.31 -10.63 40.68
C ARG A 7 -19.22 -11.71 40.68
N GLY A 8 -18.03 -11.32 41.13
CA GLY A 8 -16.96 -12.25 41.47
C GLY A 8 -17.30 -13.05 42.71
N SER A 9 -16.75 -14.25 42.78
CA SER A 9 -16.59 -15.05 43.99
C SER A 9 -15.32 -15.88 43.83
N ASP A 10 -14.48 -15.77 44.86
CA ASP A 10 -13.31 -16.58 45.15
C ASP A 10 -13.54 -18.08 44.98
N LEU A 11 -12.51 -18.78 44.50
CA LEU A 11 -12.17 -20.14 44.92
C LEU A 11 -10.66 -20.34 44.75
N ASP A 12 -9.94 -20.16 45.85
CA ASP A 12 -8.63 -20.74 46.08
C ASP A 12 -8.69 -22.26 45.87
N MET A 13 -7.82 -22.79 45.00
CA MET A 13 -7.36 -24.17 45.12
C MET A 13 -5.84 -24.21 44.96
N HIS A 14 -5.20 -24.48 46.10
CA HIS A 14 -3.82 -24.92 46.22
C HIS A 14 -3.54 -26.13 45.31
N GLY A 15 -2.74 -25.91 44.27
CA GLY A 15 -2.07 -26.96 43.50
C GLY A 15 -0.57 -26.86 43.72
N GLY A 16 -0.05 -27.54 44.74
CA GLY A 16 1.39 -27.63 45.00
C GLY A 16 2.10 -28.42 43.89
N CYS A 17 3.15 -27.85 43.32
CA CYS A 17 4.09 -28.58 42.48
C CYS A 17 5.09 -29.31 43.37
N HIS A 18 4.89 -30.62 43.52
CA HIS A 18 5.83 -31.54 44.16
C HIS A 18 7.14 -31.58 43.34
N ALA A 19 8.27 -31.32 44.00
CA ALA A 19 9.59 -31.52 43.45
C ALA A 19 9.84 -33.01 43.22
N SER A 20 10.01 -33.42 41.96
CA SER A 20 10.86 -34.55 41.52
C SER A 20 10.76 -34.72 40.00
N MET A 21 11.92 -34.83 39.35
CA MET A 21 12.16 -35.03 37.90
C MET A 21 12.35 -33.76 37.07
N CYS A 22 13.51 -33.11 37.22
CA CYS A 22 14.14 -32.40 36.10
C CYS A 22 14.71 -33.44 35.13
N PRO A 23 14.29 -33.50 33.85
CA PRO A 23 15.09 -34.17 32.85
C PRO A 23 16.32 -33.28 32.58
N THR A 24 17.51 -33.82 32.83
CA THR A 24 18.79 -33.23 32.42
C THR A 24 18.80 -33.16 30.89
N ARG A 25 18.33 -32.05 30.32
CA ARG A 25 18.42 -31.83 28.89
C ARG A 25 19.84 -31.40 28.58
N THR A 26 20.55 -32.36 27.98
CA THR A 26 21.87 -32.28 27.37
C THR A 26 22.11 -30.92 26.72
N MET A 27 23.29 -30.35 26.97
CA MET A 27 23.82 -29.16 26.33
C MET A 27 23.60 -29.26 24.81
N SER A 28 22.71 -28.41 24.28
CA SER A 28 22.53 -28.28 22.85
C SER A 28 23.76 -27.56 22.31
N THR A 29 24.61 -28.31 21.61
CA THR A 29 25.59 -27.81 20.66
C THR A 29 25.03 -26.60 19.92
N SER A 30 25.79 -25.52 19.96
CA SER A 30 25.59 -24.29 19.19
C SER A 30 25.43 -24.61 17.70
N GLN A 31 24.19 -24.75 17.27
CA GLN A 31 23.86 -24.53 15.87
C GLN A 31 24.07 -23.04 15.61
N PRO A 32 24.69 -22.65 14.49
CA PRO A 32 24.53 -21.28 14.02
C PRO A 32 23.05 -21.15 13.68
N GLU A 33 22.29 -20.46 14.52
CA GLU A 33 21.11 -19.77 14.04
C GLU A 33 21.66 -18.84 12.96
N ILE A 34 21.51 -19.25 11.69
CA ILE A 34 21.51 -18.28 10.61
C ILE A 34 20.27 -17.47 10.90
N ASP A 35 20.44 -16.45 11.74
CA ASP A 35 19.56 -15.32 11.81
C ASP A 35 19.61 -14.73 10.40
N THR A 36 18.76 -15.27 9.53
CA THR A 36 18.30 -14.53 8.37
C THR A 36 17.66 -13.30 8.99
N MET A 37 18.49 -12.27 9.16
CA MET A 37 18.08 -10.93 9.52
C MET A 37 17.04 -10.57 8.47
N THR A 38 15.78 -10.84 8.81
CA THR A 38 14.65 -10.60 7.94
C THR A 38 14.52 -9.09 7.97
N ARG A 39 15.27 -8.43 7.09
CA ARG A 39 15.33 -6.98 7.09
C ARG A 39 13.95 -6.49 6.69
N SER A 40 13.28 -5.84 7.63
CA SER A 40 12.06 -5.08 7.40
C SER A 40 12.27 -4.14 6.23
N ILE A 41 11.34 -4.13 5.29
CA ILE A 41 11.39 -3.18 4.17
C ILE A 41 11.13 -1.77 4.70
N ARG A 42 11.56 -0.77 3.94
CA ARG A 42 11.20 0.63 4.19
C ARG A 42 10.20 1.12 3.17
N CYS A 43 9.20 1.89 3.59
CA CYS A 43 8.18 2.44 2.70
C CYS A 43 8.00 3.92 2.96
N TYR A 44 7.63 4.69 1.93
CA TYR A 44 7.11 6.03 2.17
C TYR A 44 5.77 5.92 2.89
N THR A 45 5.56 6.72 3.93
CA THR A 45 4.32 6.77 4.72
C THR A 45 3.79 8.19 4.83
N CYS A 46 2.51 8.38 4.56
CA CYS A 46 1.81 9.67 4.73
C CYS A 46 0.30 9.43 4.73
N GLU A 47 -0.45 10.40 5.24
CA GLU A 47 -1.91 10.35 5.30
C GLU A 47 -2.50 11.61 4.67
N ASN A 48 -3.48 11.43 3.79
CA ASN A 48 -4.30 12.51 3.22
C ASN A 48 -3.52 13.61 2.49
N GLU A 49 -2.43 13.24 1.81
CA GLU A 49 -1.66 14.18 1.01
C GLU A 49 -2.30 14.40 -0.37
N GLN A 50 -2.30 15.64 -0.87
CA GLN A 50 -2.89 15.96 -2.19
C GLN A 50 -1.93 15.74 -3.37
N SER A 51 -0.64 15.47 -3.10
CA SER A 51 0.35 15.24 -4.16
C SER A 51 1.45 14.29 -3.70
N ASN A 52 2.03 13.57 -4.66
CA ASN A 52 3.12 12.64 -4.38
C ASN A 52 4.33 13.35 -3.74
N THR A 53 4.62 14.58 -4.20
CA THR A 53 5.73 15.40 -3.71
C THR A 53 5.63 15.77 -2.23
N MET A 54 4.41 15.89 -1.68
CA MET A 54 4.22 16.15 -0.25
C MET A 54 4.49 14.90 0.60
N CYS A 55 4.40 13.71 0.00
CA CYS A 55 4.58 12.44 0.68
C CYS A 55 6.03 11.89 0.61
N VAL A 56 6.83 12.25 -0.40
CA VAL A 56 8.15 11.62 -0.66
C VAL A 56 9.35 12.31 -0.01
N GLY A 57 9.17 12.95 1.15
CA GLY A 57 10.28 13.49 1.93
C GLY A 57 11.11 12.41 2.64
N GLU A 58 12.38 12.69 2.96
CA GLU A 58 13.26 11.74 3.66
C GLU A 58 12.67 11.27 5.01
N HIS A 59 11.97 12.17 5.72
CA HIS A 59 11.31 11.86 6.99
C HIS A 59 10.12 10.90 6.87
N ASN A 60 9.61 10.68 5.65
CA ASN A 60 8.47 9.81 5.41
C ASN A 60 8.90 8.40 4.98
N LEU A 61 10.19 8.15 4.72
CA LEU A 61 10.69 6.81 4.42
C LEU A 61 10.96 6.05 5.74
N LEU A 62 9.95 5.32 6.21
CA LEU A 62 9.98 4.64 7.49
C LEU A 62 10.23 3.13 7.34
N GLU A 63 10.87 2.55 8.34
CA GLU A 63 11.01 1.11 8.47
C GLU A 63 9.67 0.49 8.88
N CYS A 64 9.26 -0.54 8.13
CA CYS A 64 8.04 -1.27 8.40
C CYS A 64 8.21 -2.22 9.58
N ALA A 65 7.11 -2.57 10.25
CA ALA A 65 7.12 -3.65 11.22
C ALA A 65 7.54 -4.98 10.56
N THR A 66 8.08 -5.90 11.35
CA THR A 66 8.63 -7.17 10.84
C THR A 66 7.63 -8.07 10.13
N ASP A 67 6.33 -7.88 10.38
CA ASP A 67 5.22 -8.59 9.74
C ASP A 67 4.67 -7.86 8.49
N MET A 68 5.16 -6.66 8.18
CA MET A 68 4.72 -5.86 7.04
C MET A 68 5.74 -5.93 5.89
N ASP A 69 5.38 -6.67 4.84
CA ASP A 69 6.24 -6.99 3.69
C ASP A 69 5.89 -6.20 2.42
N THR A 70 4.95 -5.25 2.51
CA THR A 70 4.40 -4.54 1.35
C THR A 70 4.31 -3.04 1.59
N CYS A 71 4.80 -2.24 0.65
CA CYS A 71 4.46 -0.83 0.56
C CYS A 71 3.14 -0.67 -0.19
N GLN A 72 2.15 -0.07 0.46
CA GLN A 72 0.86 0.25 -0.13
C GLN A 72 0.81 1.74 -0.52
N THR A 73 0.11 2.04 -1.61
CA THR A 73 -0.34 3.39 -1.96
C THR A 73 -1.79 3.35 -2.38
N ILE A 74 -2.61 4.16 -1.75
CA ILE A 74 -4.02 4.38 -2.11
C ILE A 74 -4.13 5.81 -2.61
N ILE A 75 -4.75 5.98 -3.77
CA ILE A 75 -5.05 7.27 -4.36
C ILE A 75 -6.56 7.28 -4.58
N ASP A 76 -7.25 8.18 -3.90
CA ASP A 76 -8.71 8.32 -3.99
C ASP A 76 -9.05 9.71 -4.50
N PHE A 77 -9.97 9.78 -5.46
CA PHE A 77 -10.50 11.01 -6.01
C PHE A 77 -12.01 10.93 -6.15
N SER A 78 -12.66 12.05 -5.82
CA SER A 78 -14.10 12.22 -5.93
C SER A 78 -14.42 13.64 -6.40
N ASP A 79 -15.11 13.76 -7.54
CA ASP A 79 -15.58 15.04 -8.08
C ASP A 79 -16.60 15.71 -7.16
N ALA A 80 -17.42 14.94 -6.45
CA ALA A 80 -18.44 15.44 -5.54
C ALA A 80 -17.85 16.23 -4.36
N THR A 81 -16.64 15.90 -3.95
CA THR A 81 -15.91 16.57 -2.86
C THR A 81 -14.77 17.45 -3.37
N GLU A 82 -14.48 17.39 -4.68
CA GLU A 82 -13.34 18.04 -5.32
C GLU A 82 -12.00 17.74 -4.62
N THR A 83 -11.89 16.57 -3.98
CA THR A 83 -10.74 16.22 -3.15
C THR A 83 -10.00 15.01 -3.70
N MET A 84 -8.67 15.12 -3.71
CA MET A 84 -7.75 14.01 -3.92
C MET A 84 -7.05 13.68 -2.60
N SER A 85 -6.92 12.39 -2.29
CA SER A 85 -6.17 11.90 -1.14
C SER A 85 -5.17 10.83 -1.58
N ILE A 86 -3.93 10.97 -1.15
CA ILE A 86 -2.86 9.98 -1.27
C ILE A 86 -2.53 9.50 0.13
N ILE A 87 -2.62 8.19 0.30
CA ILE A 87 -2.21 7.49 1.52
C ILE A 87 -1.11 6.52 1.11
N LYS A 88 0.01 6.56 1.83
CA LYS A 88 1.07 5.55 1.69
C LYS A 88 1.34 4.93 3.04
N THR A 89 1.49 3.61 3.09
CA THR A 89 1.64 2.87 4.34
C THR A 89 2.47 1.61 4.13
N CYS A 90 3.04 1.12 5.23
CA CYS A 90 3.45 -0.28 5.36
C CYS A 90 2.20 -1.16 5.51
N SER A 91 2.18 -2.32 4.88
CA SER A 91 1.05 -3.25 4.90
C SER A 91 1.54 -4.70 4.76
N MET A 92 0.63 -5.64 4.99
CA MET A 92 0.82 -7.04 4.62
C MET A 92 0.37 -7.24 3.17
N ASN A 93 1.05 -8.11 2.43
CA ASN A 93 0.68 -8.46 1.06
C ASN A 93 -0.78 -8.93 0.95
N SER A 94 -1.22 -9.74 1.90
CA SER A 94 -2.61 -10.22 1.99
C SER A 94 -3.61 -9.09 2.20
N SER A 95 -3.32 -8.14 3.09
CA SER A 95 -4.16 -6.96 3.34
C SER A 95 -4.23 -6.04 2.12
N CYS A 96 -3.10 -5.80 1.44
CA CYS A 96 -3.08 -4.99 0.23
C CYS A 96 -3.89 -5.63 -0.91
N ALA A 97 -3.78 -6.96 -1.06
CA ALA A 97 -4.57 -7.72 -2.02
C ALA A 97 -6.08 -7.71 -1.68
N LEU A 98 -6.43 -7.84 -0.40
CA LEU A 98 -7.82 -7.78 0.05
C LEU A 98 -8.44 -6.41 -0.26
N GLN A 99 -7.76 -5.31 0.06
CA GLN A 99 -8.28 -3.97 -0.26
C GLN A 99 -8.47 -3.75 -1.76
N LYS A 100 -7.55 -4.25 -2.59
CA LYS A 100 -7.75 -4.25 -4.06
C LYS A 100 -9.01 -4.98 -4.48
N GLN A 101 -9.33 -6.09 -3.81
CA GLN A 101 -10.52 -6.87 -4.08
C GLN A 101 -11.79 -6.18 -3.58
N GLU A 102 -11.76 -5.59 -2.38
CA GLU A 102 -12.89 -4.87 -1.77
C GLU A 102 -13.29 -3.63 -2.57
N HIS A 103 -12.35 -3.01 -3.29
CA HIS A 103 -12.58 -1.84 -4.13
C HIS A 103 -12.51 -2.12 -5.64
N ALA A 104 -12.67 -3.39 -6.04
CA ALA A 104 -12.59 -3.78 -7.45
C ALA A 104 -13.70 -3.17 -8.34
N ASP A 105 -14.78 -2.66 -7.72
CA ASP A 105 -15.88 -1.95 -8.38
C ASP A 105 -15.53 -0.49 -8.71
N ILE A 106 -14.52 0.10 -8.08
CA ILE A 106 -14.06 1.46 -8.34
C ILE A 106 -12.92 1.42 -9.37
N PRO A 107 -13.08 2.03 -10.55
CA PRO A 107 -12.05 1.98 -11.57
C PRO A 107 -10.82 2.81 -11.15
N CYS A 108 -9.63 2.30 -11.45
CA CYS A 108 -8.40 3.09 -11.47
C CYS A 108 -8.25 3.75 -12.85
N ASP A 109 -9.06 4.76 -13.11
CA ASP A 109 -9.01 5.56 -14.34
C ASP A 109 -9.38 7.01 -14.04
N THR A 110 -8.40 7.89 -14.22
CA THR A 110 -8.44 9.31 -13.88
C THR A 110 -9.47 10.11 -14.68
N HIS A 111 -10.04 9.55 -15.74
CA HIS A 111 -11.09 10.20 -16.52
C HIS A 111 -12.48 10.06 -15.87
N ASN A 112 -12.62 9.18 -14.88
CA ASN A 112 -13.88 9.01 -14.17
C ASN A 112 -14.08 10.10 -13.10
N LYS A 113 -15.34 10.36 -12.80
CA LYS A 113 -15.76 11.29 -11.74
C LYS A 113 -15.32 10.84 -10.35
N ARG A 114 -15.27 9.54 -10.15
CA ARG A 114 -14.74 8.87 -8.97
C ARG A 114 -13.80 7.77 -9.44
N TRP A 115 -12.58 7.76 -8.91
CA TRP A 115 -11.61 6.73 -9.22
C TRP A 115 -10.72 6.48 -8.01
N MET A 116 -10.24 5.25 -7.93
CA MET A 116 -9.36 4.81 -6.85
C MET A 116 -8.30 3.88 -7.41
N CYS A 117 -7.04 4.17 -7.09
CA CYS A 117 -5.90 3.35 -7.49
C CYS A 117 -5.20 2.83 -6.24
N ILE A 118 -5.09 1.50 -6.14
CA ILE A 118 -4.35 0.82 -5.06
C ILE A 118 -3.13 0.13 -5.66
N HIS A 119 -1.93 0.55 -5.24
CA HIS A 119 -0.66 -0.04 -5.65
C HIS A 119 -0.02 -0.77 -4.46
N CYS A 120 0.56 -1.95 -4.74
CA CYS A 120 1.27 -2.78 -3.76
C CYS A 120 2.63 -3.13 -4.37
N CYS A 121 3.72 -2.98 -3.62
CA CYS A 121 5.07 -3.36 -4.05
C CYS A 121 5.93 -3.81 -2.86
N HIS A 122 7.01 -4.56 -3.11
CA HIS A 122 7.69 -5.38 -2.07
C HIS A 122 9.18 -5.06 -1.92
N SER A 123 9.60 -3.82 -2.19
CA SER A 123 11.01 -3.42 -2.05
C SER A 123 11.14 -2.06 -1.37
N ASP A 124 12.31 -1.78 -0.82
CA ASP A 124 12.60 -0.51 -0.14
C ASP A 124 12.24 0.71 -1.00
N GLY A 125 11.36 1.56 -0.48
CA GLY A 125 10.95 2.82 -1.09
C GLY A 125 10.21 2.65 -2.42
N CYS A 126 9.75 1.44 -2.77
CA CYS A 126 9.19 1.17 -4.09
C CYS A 126 7.93 1.99 -4.40
N ASN A 127 7.23 2.45 -3.36
CA ASN A 127 6.03 3.27 -3.50
C ASN A 127 6.33 4.76 -3.74
N ILE A 128 7.57 5.15 -4.03
CA ILE A 128 7.97 6.54 -4.29
C ILE A 128 7.21 7.18 -5.45
N ASN A 129 6.98 6.46 -6.56
CA ASN A 129 6.41 7.04 -7.79
C ASN A 129 4.95 6.67 -8.05
N ALA A 130 4.35 5.81 -7.21
CA ALA A 130 3.04 5.21 -7.50
C ALA A 130 1.93 6.23 -7.81
N ALA A 131 1.95 7.42 -7.19
CA ALA A 131 0.99 8.48 -7.49
C ALA A 131 1.36 9.35 -8.70
N SER A 132 2.64 9.46 -9.04
CA SER A 132 3.10 10.14 -10.25
C SER A 132 2.82 9.34 -11.52
N ASP A 133 2.88 8.01 -11.45
CA ASP A 133 2.66 7.11 -12.59
C ASP A 133 1.21 7.14 -13.09
N VAL A 134 0.25 7.37 -12.20
CA VAL A 134 -1.17 7.54 -12.54
C VAL A 134 -1.41 8.74 -13.47
N TRP A 135 -0.57 9.78 -13.42
CA TRP A 135 -0.69 10.95 -14.28
C TRP A 135 0.07 10.85 -15.61
N ALA A 136 1.13 10.02 -15.67
CA ALA A 136 2.00 9.92 -16.84
C ALA A 136 1.31 9.28 -18.07
N VAL A 137 0.33 8.40 -17.85
CA VAL A 137 -0.38 7.68 -18.94
C VAL A 137 -1.29 8.55 -19.81
N ASN A 138 -1.56 9.80 -19.41
CA ASN A 138 -2.48 10.69 -20.12
C ASN A 138 -1.81 11.67 -21.11
N SER A 139 -0.47 11.66 -21.24
CA SER A 139 0.26 12.65 -22.03
C SER A 139 0.59 12.24 -23.48
N VAL A 140 0.01 11.15 -24.02
CA VAL A 140 0.43 10.55 -25.32
C VAL A 140 -0.58 10.75 -26.48
N LEU A 141 -1.52 11.69 -26.42
CA LEU A 141 -2.32 12.06 -27.60
C LEU A 141 -2.35 13.57 -27.83
N THR A 142 -1.66 14.06 -28.87
CA THR A 142 -2.11 15.14 -29.80
C THR A 142 -0.97 15.66 -30.70
N VAL A 143 -0.48 14.85 -31.64
CA VAL A 143 0.32 15.30 -32.81
C VAL A 143 0.02 14.25 -33.89
N THR A 144 -0.65 14.45 -35.03
CA THR A 144 -0.75 15.54 -36.02
C THR A 144 -2.00 15.33 -36.88
N ALA A 145 -2.86 16.33 -37.05
CA ALA A 145 -3.83 16.38 -38.15
C ALA A 145 -3.91 17.81 -38.74
N ALA A 146 -2.76 18.40 -39.09
CA ALA A 146 -2.70 19.71 -39.75
C ALA A 146 -1.91 19.71 -41.07
N GLY A 147 -1.56 18.54 -41.62
CA GLY A 147 -0.71 18.42 -42.81
C GLY A 147 -1.40 18.18 -44.15
N MET A 148 -2.70 17.84 -44.19
CA MET A 148 -3.35 17.33 -45.42
C MET A 148 -4.33 18.28 -46.12
N ILE A 149 -4.22 19.60 -45.94
CA ILE A 149 -5.07 20.58 -46.67
C ILE A 149 -4.27 21.38 -47.71
N VAL A 150 -2.94 21.46 -47.58
CA VAL A 150 -2.12 22.28 -48.48
C VAL A 150 -1.91 21.64 -49.87
N SER A 151 -2.03 20.32 -50.01
CA SER A 151 -1.76 19.64 -51.29
C SER A 151 -2.89 19.72 -52.33
N ARG A 152 -4.10 20.16 -51.95
CA ARG A 152 -5.22 20.31 -52.91
C ARG A 152 -5.29 21.67 -53.60
N PHE A 153 -4.65 22.70 -53.06
CA PHE A 153 -4.63 24.02 -53.70
C PHE A 153 -3.53 24.18 -54.77
N TYR A 154 -2.40 23.47 -54.64
CA TYR A 154 -1.34 23.54 -55.67
C TYR A 154 -1.67 22.84 -56.99
N ARG A 155 -2.70 21.97 -57.05
CA ARG A 155 -3.09 21.26 -58.28
C ARG A 155 -4.13 21.97 -59.14
N LEU A 156 -4.73 23.07 -58.69
CA LEU A 156 -5.80 23.73 -59.43
C LEU A 156 -5.38 25.05 -60.09
N HIS A 157 -4.14 25.50 -59.88
CA HIS A 157 -3.67 26.79 -60.42
C HIS A 157 -2.58 26.68 -61.51
N TRP A 158 -2.04 25.48 -61.75
CA TRP A 158 -1.02 25.19 -62.77
C TRP A 158 -1.15 23.76 -63.31
N GLY A 159 -2.19 23.50 -64.10
CA GLY A 159 -2.41 22.24 -64.82
C GLY A 159 -3.37 22.45 -65.97
#